data_AF-A0A497KTF4-F1
#
_entry.id   AF-A0A497KTF4-F1
#
_cell.length_a   1.000
_cell.length_b   1.000
_cell.length_c   1.000
_cell.angle_alpha   90.00
_cell.angle_beta   90.00
_cell.angle_gamma   90.00
#
_symmetry.space_group_name_H-M   'P 1'
#
loop_
_entity.id
_entity.type
_entity.pdbx_description
1 polymer ?
#
loop_
_entity_poly.entity_id
_entity_poly.type
_entity_poly.pdbx_seq_one_letter_code
_entity_poly.pdbx_strand_id
1 'polypeptide(L)'
;MVGVIGSYVPDELIHAEGAVPQHLCRGGELEPVEASSPYIIRFVSLFIKAQFGYYIGKFDALYQMVDMIAIDCVDCVKARLASLFEFFTEIPVTRIGVFSDWDKPKTFS
;
A
#
# COMPACT_ATOMS: atom_id res chain seq x y z
N MET A 1 -11.16 -2.96 9.48
CA MET A 1 -11.05 -2.97 8.01
C MET A 1 -9.58 -2.88 7.62
N VAL A 2 -9.12 -3.78 6.76
CA VAL A 2 -7.72 -3.82 6.30
C VAL A 2 -7.65 -3.24 4.90
N GLY A 3 -6.90 -2.16 4.73
CA GLY A 3 -6.61 -1.57 3.43
C GLY A 3 -5.62 -2.44 2.67
N VAL A 4 -5.98 -2.87 1.47
CA VAL A 4 -5.14 -3.71 0.61
C VAL A 4 -4.63 -2.87 -0.55
N ILE A 5 -3.30 -2.80 -0.68
CA ILE A 5 -2.62 -2.16 -1.81
C ILE A 5 -1.72 -3.20 -2.46
N GLY A 6 -2.22 -3.79 -3.54
CA GLY A 6 -1.52 -4.87 -4.22
C GLY A 6 -2.44 -5.90 -4.82
N SER A 7 -1.85 -6.90 -5.47
CA SER A 7 -2.56 -8.04 -6.05
C SER A 7 -2.19 -9.36 -5.38
N TYR A 8 -1.08 -9.41 -4.64
CA TYR A 8 -0.57 -10.62 -4.01
C TYR A 8 -0.83 -10.68 -2.50
N VAL A 9 -1.65 -9.76 -1.97
CA VAL A 9 -2.11 -9.82 -0.59
C VAL A 9 -3.19 -10.90 -0.49
N PRO A 10 -3.04 -11.90 0.40
CA PRO A 10 -4.02 -12.98 0.52
C PRO A 10 -5.27 -12.49 1.27
N ASP A 11 -6.32 -12.18 0.51
CA ASP A 11 -7.61 -11.75 1.06
C ASP A 11 -8.24 -12.82 1.96
N GLU A 12 -7.91 -14.09 1.74
CA GLU A 12 -8.37 -15.22 2.55
C GLU A 12 -7.85 -15.14 3.99
N LEU A 13 -6.62 -14.66 4.19
CA LEU A 13 -6.04 -14.51 5.52
C LEU A 13 -6.77 -13.40 6.30
N ILE A 14 -7.12 -12.32 5.61
CA ILE A 14 -7.86 -11.19 6.18
C ILE A 14 -9.28 -11.64 6.55
N HIS A 15 -9.96 -12.36 5.66
CA HIS A 15 -11.29 -12.92 5.94
C HIS A 15 -11.28 -13.95 7.08
N ALA A 16 -10.23 -14.77 7.18
CA ALA A 16 -10.11 -15.78 8.24
C ALA A 16 -10.01 -15.15 9.65
N GLU A 17 -9.50 -13.93 9.75
CA GLU A 17 -9.45 -13.15 10.99
C GLU A 17 -10.79 -12.47 11.32
N GLY A 18 -11.73 -12.46 10.38
CA GLY A 18 -13.02 -11.75 10.50
C GLY A 18 -12.96 -10.28 10.07
N ALA A 19 -11.82 -9.82 9.57
CA ALA A 19 -11.67 -8.50 8.98
C ALA A 19 -12.18 -8.45 7.53
N VAL A 20 -12.51 -7.23 7.09
CA VAL A 20 -12.92 -6.93 5.72
C VAL A 20 -11.70 -6.40 4.94
N PRO A 21 -11.26 -7.07 3.86
CA PRO A 21 -10.24 -6.53 2.96
C PRO A 21 -10.87 -5.46 2.05
N GLN A 22 -10.34 -4.24 2.15
CA GLN A 22 -10.74 -3.13 1.32
C GLN A 22 -9.62 -2.81 0.35
N HIS A 23 -9.79 -3.14 -0.93
CA HIS A 23 -8.83 -2.77 -1.97
C HIS A 23 -8.86 -1.25 -2.18
N LEU A 24 -7.73 -0.60 -1.89
CA LEU A 24 -7.60 0.85 -1.88
C LEU A 24 -7.11 1.42 -3.22
N CYS A 25 -6.91 0.61 -4.26
CA CYS A 25 -6.29 0.96 -5.56
C CYS A 25 -7.01 2.06 -6.38
N ARG A 26 -7.14 3.27 -5.82
CA ARG A 26 -7.77 4.44 -6.42
C ARG A 26 -6.77 5.29 -7.18
N GLY A 27 -7.21 5.93 -8.24
CA GLY A 27 -6.39 6.79 -9.08
C GLY A 27 -7.27 7.57 -10.04
N GLY A 28 -6.66 8.44 -10.86
CA GLY A 28 -7.35 9.25 -11.85
C GLY A 28 -7.45 10.74 -11.50
N GLU A 29 -7.34 11.09 -10.21
CA GLU A 29 -7.35 12.48 -9.74
C GLU A 29 -5.92 13.01 -9.58
N LEU A 30 -5.76 14.32 -9.80
CA LEU A 30 -4.46 15.00 -9.73
C LEU A 30 -4.15 15.46 -8.29
N GLU A 31 -5.17 15.83 -7.55
CA GLU A 31 -5.11 16.38 -6.20
C GLU A 31 -4.38 15.46 -5.22
N PRO A 32 -4.63 14.12 -5.19
CA PRO A 32 -3.85 13.19 -4.36
C PRO A 32 -2.37 13.13 -4.78
N VAL A 33 -2.08 13.17 -6.08
CA VAL A 33 -0.71 13.13 -6.59
C VAL A 33 0.07 14.38 -6.18
N GLU A 34 -0.56 15.54 -6.23
CA GLU A 34 0.04 16.81 -5.79
C GLU A 34 0.28 16.81 -4.28
N ALA A 35 -0.69 16.36 -3.49
CA ALA A 35 -0.56 16.26 -2.03
C ALA A 35 0.61 15.36 -1.58
N SER A 36 0.87 14.28 -2.31
CA SER A 36 2.00 13.38 -2.01
C SER A 36 3.37 13.89 -2.47
N SER A 37 3.42 14.90 -3.36
CA SER A 37 4.65 15.33 -4.02
C SER A 37 5.75 15.86 -3.09
N PRO A 38 5.46 16.49 -1.94
CA PRO A 38 6.49 16.87 -0.97
C PRO A 38 7.19 15.69 -0.26
N TYR A 39 6.57 14.51 -0.27
CA TYR A 39 6.99 13.36 0.55
C TYR A 39 7.71 12.27 -0.24
N ILE A 40 7.54 12.27 -1.57
CA ILE A 40 8.07 11.24 -2.45
C ILE A 40 8.74 11.87 -3.66
N ILE A 41 9.75 11.20 -4.21
CA ILE A 41 10.48 11.68 -5.38
C ILE A 41 9.54 11.91 -6.57
N ARG A 42 9.90 12.88 -7.41
CA ARG A 42 9.13 13.25 -8.60
C ARG A 42 8.91 12.08 -9.57
N PHE A 43 9.94 11.26 -9.76
CA PHE A 43 9.97 10.18 -10.76
C PHE A 43 9.50 8.84 -10.19
N VAL A 44 8.33 8.83 -9.56
CA VAL A 44 7.64 7.62 -9.09
C VAL A 44 6.28 7.51 -9.78
N SER A 45 5.81 6.27 -9.95
CA SER A 45 4.47 5.96 -10.46
C SER A 45 3.41 6.85 -9.81
N LEU A 46 2.63 7.54 -10.65
CA LEU A 46 1.54 8.42 -10.21
C LEU A 46 0.50 7.65 -9.40
N PHE A 47 0.30 6.37 -9.68
CA PHE A 47 -0.58 5.51 -8.90
C PHE A 47 -0.14 5.42 -7.43
N ILE A 48 1.16 5.22 -7.19
CA ILE A 48 1.73 5.10 -5.85
C ILE A 48 1.69 6.44 -5.11
N LYS A 49 2.00 7.53 -5.82
CA LYS A 49 1.84 8.90 -5.33
C LYS A 49 0.39 9.15 -4.89
N ALA A 50 -0.57 8.76 -5.73
CA ALA A 50 -1.99 8.91 -5.42
C ALA A 50 -2.39 8.11 -4.17
N GLN A 51 -1.95 6.85 -4.01
CA GLN A 51 -2.29 6.04 -2.83
C GLN A 51 -1.95 6.75 -1.51
N PHE A 52 -0.73 7.27 -1.42
CA PHE A 52 -0.28 8.00 -0.25
C PHE A 52 -0.98 9.36 -0.12
N GLY A 53 -1.24 10.02 -1.25
CA GLY A 53 -1.96 11.27 -1.34
C GLY A 53 -3.40 11.21 -0.84
N TYR A 54 -4.15 10.14 -1.17
CA TYR A 54 -5.51 9.93 -0.70
C TYR A 54 -5.56 9.84 0.83
N TYR A 55 -4.53 9.26 1.43
CA TYR A 55 -4.39 9.21 2.88
C TYR A 55 -4.08 10.58 3.49
N ILE A 56 -3.02 11.25 3.03
CA ILE A 56 -2.58 12.54 3.60
C ILE A 56 -3.63 13.63 3.40
N GLY A 57 -4.14 13.74 2.17
CA GLY A 57 -5.09 14.78 1.80
C GLY A 57 -6.51 14.52 2.31
N LYS A 58 -6.75 13.36 2.93
CA LYS A 58 -8.08 12.92 3.39
C LYS A 58 -9.15 13.01 2.28
N PHE A 59 -8.73 12.78 1.04
CA PHE A 59 -9.59 12.91 -0.13
C PHE A 59 -10.60 11.77 -0.26
N ASP A 60 -10.27 10.59 0.27
CA ASP A 60 -11.15 9.43 0.28
C ASP A 60 -11.39 8.93 1.70
N ALA A 61 -12.66 8.82 2.07
CA ALA A 61 -13.08 8.32 3.38
C ALA A 61 -12.64 6.88 3.62
N LEU A 62 -12.53 6.05 2.57
CA LEU A 62 -12.08 4.66 2.70
C LEU A 62 -10.65 4.57 3.24
N TYR A 63 -9.76 5.48 2.82
CA TYR A 63 -8.40 5.55 3.35
C TYR A 63 -8.31 6.02 4.80
N GLN A 64 -9.35 6.69 5.31
CA GLN A 64 -9.40 7.15 6.71
C GLN A 64 -10.07 6.14 7.66
N MET A 65 -10.80 5.17 7.11
CA MET A 65 -11.53 4.16 7.88
C MET A 65 -10.74 2.85 8.05
N VAL A 66 -9.56 2.72 7.43
CA VAL A 66 -8.73 1.52 7.56
C VAL A 66 -7.99 1.50 8.89
N ASP A 67 -8.02 0.34 9.55
CA ASP A 67 -7.32 0.11 10.82
C ASP A 67 -5.86 -0.35 10.61
N MET A 68 -5.57 -0.90 9.43
CA MET A 68 -4.26 -1.41 9.02
C MET A 68 -4.14 -1.36 7.51
N ILE A 69 -2.93 -1.23 6.98
CA ILE A 69 -2.65 -1.34 5.54
C ILE A 69 -1.72 -2.53 5.25
N ALA A 70 -2.13 -3.43 4.36
CA ALA A 70 -1.32 -4.50 3.81
C ALA A 70 -0.84 -4.12 2.40
N ILE A 71 0.47 -4.17 2.18
CA ILE A 71 1.09 -3.76 0.91
C ILE A 71 1.96 -4.89 0.37
N ASP A 72 1.74 -5.28 -0.89
CA ASP A 72 2.65 -6.20 -1.58
C ASP A 72 3.93 -5.49 -2.06
N CYS A 73 5.07 -6.00 -1.65
CA CYS A 73 6.38 -5.46 -1.99
C CYS A 73 6.95 -6.22 -3.20
N VAL A 74 6.22 -6.20 -4.32
CA VAL A 74 6.64 -6.81 -5.59
C VAL A 74 7.76 -5.99 -6.25
N ASP A 75 7.73 -4.68 -6.07
CA ASP A 75 8.68 -3.74 -6.64
C ASP A 75 9.21 -2.77 -5.57
N CYS A 76 10.32 -2.10 -5.89
CA CYS A 76 10.97 -1.17 -4.96
C CYS A 76 10.12 0.08 -4.66
N VAL A 77 9.16 0.41 -5.54
CA VAL A 77 8.32 1.59 -5.41
C VAL A 77 7.19 1.34 -4.41
N LYS A 78 6.56 0.16 -4.43
CA LYS A 78 5.62 -0.29 -3.40
C LYS A 78 6.30 -0.52 -2.06
N ALA A 79 7.52 -1.05 -2.05
CA ALA A 79 8.33 -1.08 -0.83
C ALA A 79 8.57 0.34 -0.30
N ARG A 80 8.86 1.32 -1.16
CA ARG A 80 8.98 2.72 -0.73
C ARG A 80 7.65 3.26 -0.18
N LEU A 81 6.52 2.92 -0.81
CA LEU A 81 5.19 3.30 -0.35
C LEU A 81 4.93 2.81 1.08
N ALA A 82 5.23 1.55 1.37
CA ALA A 82 5.08 1.01 2.72
C ALA A 82 5.92 1.78 3.75
N SER A 83 7.17 2.12 3.42
CA SER A 83 8.00 2.95 4.30
C SER A 83 7.46 4.37 4.48
N LEU A 84 6.78 4.94 3.48
CA LEU A 84 6.12 6.25 3.62
C LEU A 84 4.94 6.17 4.58
N PHE A 85 4.10 5.14 4.46
CA PHE A 85 3.00 4.92 5.39
C PHE A 85 3.53 4.69 6.82
N GLU A 86 4.54 3.83 7.00
CA GLU A 86 5.15 3.58 8.31
C GLU A 86 5.75 4.84 8.96
N PHE A 87 6.31 5.76 8.16
CA PHE A 87 7.00 6.93 8.69
C PHE A 87 6.08 8.13 8.93
N PHE A 88 5.13 8.38 8.02
CA PHE A 88 4.28 9.58 8.04
C PHE A 88 2.90 9.33 8.64
N THR A 89 2.54 8.08 8.92
CA THR A 89 1.21 7.71 9.40
C THR A 89 1.33 6.80 10.62
N GLU A 90 0.34 6.89 11.51
CA GLU A 90 0.28 6.05 12.71
C GLU A 90 -0.39 4.69 12.45
N ILE A 91 -0.79 4.43 11.20
CA ILE A 91 -1.50 3.20 10.84
C ILE A 91 -0.48 2.06 10.74
N PRO A 92 -0.75 0.90 11.35
CA PRO A 92 0.10 -0.26 11.21
C PRO A 92 0.15 -0.71 9.74
N VAL A 93 1.37 -0.93 9.24
CA VAL A 93 1.62 -1.39 7.87
C VAL A 93 2.21 -2.79 7.90
N THR A 94 1.59 -3.71 7.16
CA THR A 94 2.11 -5.06 6.95
C THR A 94 2.69 -5.18 5.55
N ARG A 95 3.99 -5.52 5.48
CA ARG A 95 4.72 -5.68 4.22
C ARG A 95 4.71 -7.14 3.80
N ILE A 96 4.21 -7.42 2.60
CA ILE A 96 4.20 -8.77 2.04
C ILE A 96 5.31 -8.89 1.01
N GLY A 97 6.35 -9.67 1.33
CA GLY A 97 7.44 -9.95 0.40
C GLY A 97 6.99 -10.90 -0.70
N VAL A 98 6.97 -10.43 -1.95
CA VAL A 98 6.67 -11.25 -3.12
C VAL A 98 7.96 -11.49 -3.88
N PHE A 99 8.39 -12.74 -3.91
CA PHE A 99 9.62 -13.11 -4.61
C PHE A 99 9.32 -13.34 -6.09
N SER A 100 10.12 -12.71 -6.97
CA SER A 100 10.06 -12.91 -8.42
C SER A 100 10.51 -14.31 -8.86
N ASP A 101 11.41 -14.92 -8.10
CA ASP A 101 11.94 -16.26 -8.37
C ASP A 101 10.99 -17.32 -7.78
N TRP A 102 10.02 -17.75 -8.58
CA TRP A 102 9.07 -18.81 -8.19
C TRP A 102 9.65 -20.22 -8.33
N ASP A 103 10.64 -20.39 -9.22
CA ASP A 103 11.21 -21.68 -9.62
C ASP A 103 12.57 -22.01 -8.95
N LYS A 104 13.17 -21.07 -8.23
CA LYS A 104 14.45 -21.30 -7.56
C LYS A 104 14.25 -21.87 -6.16
N PRO A 105 15.08 -22.83 -5.72
CA PRO A 105 15.05 -23.32 -4.35
C PRO A 105 15.34 -22.15 -3.41
N LYS A 106 14.35 -21.79 -2.60
CA LYS A 106 14.47 -20.70 -1.64
C LYS A 106 15.26 -21.22 -0.43
N THR A 107 16.53 -20.88 -0.35
CA THR A 107 17.30 -21.02 0.88
C THR A 107 16.84 -19.94 1.84
N PHE A 108 16.11 -20.33 2.88
CA PHE A 108 15.91 -19.49 4.06
C PHE A 108 17.23 -19.45 4.82
N SER A 109 18.07 -18.47 4.49
CA SER A 109 19.30 -18.14 5.21
C SER A 109 19.07 -16.95 6.12
#